data_AF-A0A0B4ZN72-F1
#
_entry.id   AF-A0A0B4ZN72-F1
#
_cell.length_a   1.000
_cell.length_b   1.000
_cell.length_c   1.000
_cell.angle_alpha   90.00
_cell.angle_beta   90.00
_cell.angle_gamma   90.00
#
_symmetry.space_group_name_H-M   'P 1'
#
loop_
_entity.id
_entity.type
_entity.pdbx_description
1 polymer ?
#
loop_
_entity_poly.entity_id
_entity_poly.type
_entity_poly.pdbx_seq_one_letter_code
_entity_poly.pdbx_strand_id
1 'polypeptide(L)'
;VPDTDMWECVDLYPVSTINDSALDIAAYGPGIKHVIKESWEGHGMDWYSIGTYDAFNDKWTPDNPDLDVGIGLRCDYGRFFASKSLYDPLKKRRVTWGYIAESDSPDQDLSRGWATIYNVARTVVLDRKTGIHLLHWPVEEIETLRSKGHEFNDIKLGPGSMIPLKVGQATQLDIVA
;
A
#
# COMPACT_ATOMS: atom_id res chain seq x y z
N VAL A 1 12.13 9.55 15.65
CA VAL A 1 12.30 10.65 14.67
C VAL A 1 11.99 11.95 15.39
N PRO A 2 12.90 12.94 15.43
CA PRO A 2 12.57 14.25 16.01
C PRO A 2 11.42 14.90 15.22
N ASP A 3 10.63 15.73 15.88
CA ASP A 3 9.58 16.55 15.25
C ASP A 3 8.45 15.77 14.56
N THR A 4 8.26 14.49 14.90
CA THR A 4 7.03 13.74 14.62
C THR A 4 6.13 13.74 15.86
N ASP A 5 4.84 14.03 15.69
CA ASP A 5 3.85 14.01 16.78
C ASP A 5 3.41 12.56 17.08
N MET A 6 2.20 12.37 17.62
CA MET A 6 1.58 11.07 17.89
C MET A 6 1.70 10.10 16.71
N TRP A 7 2.10 8.86 16.98
CA TRP A 7 2.01 7.76 16.01
C TRP A 7 0.83 6.84 16.35
N GLU A 8 -0.08 6.73 15.40
CA GLU A 8 -1.23 5.84 15.41
C GLU A 8 -0.97 4.61 14.55
N CYS A 9 -1.70 3.53 14.85
CA CYS A 9 -1.75 2.31 14.04
C CYS A 9 -0.40 1.73 13.59
N VAL A 10 0.66 1.93 14.37
CA VAL A 10 2.03 1.49 14.06
C VAL A 10 2.06 0.03 13.60
N ASP A 11 2.84 -0.25 12.57
CA ASP A 11 3.05 -1.59 12.03
C ASP A 11 4.55 -1.82 11.80
N LEU A 12 5.07 -2.96 12.25
CA LEU A 12 6.47 -3.36 12.09
C LEU A 12 6.49 -4.79 11.55
N TYR A 13 7.06 -4.97 10.36
CA TYR A 13 7.06 -6.28 9.72
C TYR A 13 8.29 -6.54 8.83
N PRO A 14 8.70 -7.81 8.70
CA PRO A 14 9.81 -8.18 7.84
C PRO A 14 9.40 -8.25 6.36
N VAL A 15 10.37 -7.94 5.49
CA VAL A 15 10.31 -8.11 4.04
C VAL A 15 11.58 -8.82 3.54
N SER A 16 11.40 -9.70 2.54
CA SER A 16 12.48 -10.49 1.95
C SER A 16 13.25 -9.67 0.92
N THR A 17 14.58 -9.70 0.99
CA THR A 17 15.45 -9.12 -0.05
C THR A 17 15.81 -10.14 -1.14
N ILE A 18 15.34 -11.38 -1.02
CA ILE A 18 15.72 -12.51 -1.90
C ILE A 18 14.59 -12.87 -2.87
N ASN A 19 13.33 -12.84 -2.41
CA ASN A 19 12.16 -13.28 -3.17
C ASN A 19 10.88 -12.55 -2.73
N ASP A 20 9.76 -12.79 -3.43
CA ASP A 20 8.45 -12.16 -3.15
C ASP A 20 7.65 -12.89 -2.06
N SER A 21 8.17 -13.98 -1.49
CA SER A 21 7.47 -14.66 -0.40
C SER A 21 7.52 -13.79 0.84
N ALA A 22 6.34 -13.52 1.41
CA ALA A 22 6.28 -12.84 2.68
C ALA A 22 6.77 -13.75 3.80
N LEU A 23 7.24 -13.08 4.84
CA LEU A 23 7.84 -13.69 5.99
C LEU A 23 6.86 -13.63 7.16
N ASP A 24 6.94 -14.65 8.02
CA ASP A 24 6.30 -14.61 9.33
C ASP A 24 6.78 -13.38 10.10
N ILE A 25 5.93 -12.80 10.95
CA ILE A 25 6.26 -11.58 11.69
C ILE A 25 7.48 -11.75 12.60
N ALA A 26 7.77 -12.97 13.06
CA ALA A 26 8.92 -13.30 13.90
C ALA A 26 10.20 -13.59 13.10
N ALA A 27 10.20 -13.45 11.77
CA ALA A 27 11.36 -13.75 10.94
C ALA A 27 12.45 -12.66 11.05
N TYR A 28 13.69 -13.07 11.32
CA TYR A 28 14.86 -12.21 11.37
C TYR A 28 16.09 -12.95 10.83
N GLY A 29 17.12 -12.20 10.40
CA GLY A 29 18.39 -12.75 9.91
C GLY A 29 18.82 -12.24 8.53
N PRO A 30 19.82 -12.88 7.90
CA PRO A 30 20.32 -12.49 6.59
C PRO A 30 19.23 -12.53 5.52
N GLY A 31 19.24 -11.57 4.60
CA GLY A 31 18.26 -11.50 3.51
C GLY A 31 16.90 -10.92 3.91
N ILE A 32 16.81 -10.31 5.10
CA ILE A 32 15.58 -9.72 5.64
C ILE A 32 15.83 -8.24 5.96
N LYS A 33 14.87 -7.39 5.57
CA LYS A 33 14.72 -6.01 6.03
C LYS A 33 13.42 -5.88 6.81
N HIS A 34 13.25 -4.78 7.52
CA HIS A 34 12.03 -4.49 8.28
C HIS A 34 11.44 -3.16 7.83
N VAL A 35 10.12 -3.14 7.67
CA VAL A 35 9.35 -1.94 7.43
C VAL A 35 8.76 -1.50 8.76
N ILE A 36 9.00 -0.25 9.15
CA ILE A 36 8.20 0.41 10.18
C ILE A 36 7.25 1.39 9.49
N LYS A 37 6.01 1.42 9.95
CA LYS A 37 4.94 2.26 9.39
C LYS A 37 4.17 2.91 10.53
N GLU A 38 3.73 4.14 10.31
CA GLU A 38 2.80 4.85 11.21
C GLU A 38 1.67 5.52 10.42
N SER A 39 0.61 5.85 11.15
CA SER A 39 -0.44 6.78 10.74
C SER A 39 -0.51 7.92 11.74
N TRP A 40 -0.90 9.11 11.32
CA TRP A 40 -1.30 10.16 12.26
C TRP A 40 -2.37 11.05 11.65
N GLU A 41 -3.48 11.23 12.36
CA GLU A 41 -4.63 12.02 11.91
C GLU A 41 -4.22 13.46 11.59
N GLY A 42 -3.22 14.01 12.30
CA GLY A 42 -2.74 15.37 12.08
C GLY A 42 -2.20 15.64 10.67
N HIS A 43 -1.59 14.64 10.03
CA HIS A 43 -1.20 14.73 8.61
C HIS A 43 -2.08 13.92 7.66
N GLY A 44 -2.93 13.01 8.17
CA GLY A 44 -3.87 12.22 7.37
C GLY A 44 -3.20 11.28 6.36
N MET A 45 -2.00 10.80 6.68
CA MET A 45 -1.13 10.01 5.81
C MET A 45 -0.59 8.81 6.55
N ASP A 46 -0.18 7.81 5.78
CA ASP A 46 0.50 6.62 6.27
C ASP A 46 1.93 6.60 5.73
N TRP A 47 2.90 6.87 6.61
CA TRP A 47 4.31 6.89 6.26
C TRP A 47 4.98 5.57 6.64
N TYR A 48 5.94 5.14 5.83
CA TYR A 48 6.78 4.01 6.15
C TYR A 48 8.25 4.30 5.88
N SER A 49 9.11 3.54 6.54
CA SER A 49 10.53 3.49 6.28
C SER A 49 11.04 2.06 6.29
N ILE A 50 12.06 1.79 5.47
CA ILE A 50 12.72 0.49 5.37
C ILE A 50 14.03 0.57 6.15
N GLY A 51 14.30 -0.45 6.94
CA GLY A 51 15.46 -0.48 7.80
C GLY A 51 15.81 -1.87 8.27
N THR A 52 16.61 -1.90 9.33
CA THR A 52 17.05 -3.13 9.99
C THR A 52 16.56 -3.11 11.43
N TYR A 53 15.93 -4.21 11.86
CA TYR A 53 15.55 -4.43 13.25
C TYR A 53 16.51 -5.41 13.90
N ASP A 54 17.17 -4.97 14.96
CA ASP A 54 17.98 -5.79 15.85
C ASP A 54 17.11 -6.30 17.00
N ALA A 55 16.71 -7.56 16.93
CA ALA A 55 15.86 -8.19 17.93
C ALA A 55 16.56 -8.43 19.29
N PHE A 56 17.89 -8.44 19.34
CA PHE A 56 18.63 -8.60 20.60
C PHE A 56 18.67 -7.30 21.40
N ASN A 57 18.85 -6.19 20.70
CA ASN A 57 18.92 -4.86 21.32
C ASN A 57 17.59 -4.09 21.26
N ASP A 58 16.54 -4.71 20.71
CA ASP A 58 15.22 -4.13 20.45
C ASP A 58 15.32 -2.76 19.75
N LYS A 59 16.09 -2.71 18.67
CA LYS A 59 16.43 -1.45 17.99
C LYS A 59 16.14 -1.52 16.51
N TRP A 60 15.25 -0.64 16.05
CA TRP A 60 15.06 -0.35 14.63
C TRP A 60 16.00 0.76 14.18
N THR A 61 16.57 0.64 12.98
CA THR A 61 17.45 1.64 12.37
C THR A 61 17.07 1.82 10.89
N PRO A 62 16.77 3.05 10.43
CA PRO A 62 16.43 3.30 9.03
C PRO A 62 17.63 3.02 8.12
N ASP A 63 17.37 2.51 6.92
CA ASP A 63 18.41 2.42 5.89
C ASP A 63 18.77 3.80 5.34
N ASN A 64 17.81 4.73 5.30
CA ASN A 64 18.02 6.13 4.95
C ASN A 64 17.34 7.06 5.99
N PRO A 65 18.11 7.73 6.87
CA PRO A 65 17.57 8.68 7.84
C PRO A 65 16.81 9.87 7.24
N ASP A 66 17.10 10.26 5.99
CA ASP A 66 16.38 11.35 5.31
C ASP A 66 14.99 10.90 4.82
N LEU A 67 14.73 9.60 4.81
CA LEU A 67 13.44 8.97 4.49
C LEU A 67 12.94 8.14 5.67
N ASP A 68 13.18 8.63 6.89
CA ASP A 68 12.67 8.00 8.10
C ASP A 68 11.12 8.09 8.16
N VAL A 69 10.54 7.29 9.04
CA VAL A 69 9.10 7.21 9.23
C VAL A 69 8.55 8.57 9.68
N GLY A 70 7.45 9.01 9.05
CA GLY A 70 6.85 10.35 9.21
C GLY A 70 7.33 11.40 8.20
N ILE A 71 8.44 11.17 7.49
CA ILE A 71 9.03 12.18 6.57
C ILE A 71 9.45 11.64 5.20
N GLY A 72 9.41 10.32 4.98
CA GLY A 72 9.95 9.66 3.79
C GLY A 72 8.91 9.18 2.77
N LEU A 73 8.61 7.89 2.79
CA LEU A 73 7.76 7.23 1.80
C LEU A 73 6.35 7.01 2.34
N ARG A 74 5.36 6.97 1.46
CA ARG A 74 3.95 6.75 1.81
C ARG A 74 3.42 5.45 1.25
N CYS A 75 2.54 4.78 1.98
CA CYS A 75 1.87 3.57 1.50
C CYS A 75 0.96 3.85 0.29
N ASP A 76 0.36 5.04 0.24
CA ASP A 76 -0.42 5.55 -0.87
C ASP A 76 -0.33 7.10 -0.84
N TYR A 77 -0.37 7.74 -1.99
CA TYR A 77 -0.26 9.20 -2.10
C TYR A 77 -1.63 9.89 -2.23
N GLY A 78 -2.72 9.13 -2.23
CA GLY A 78 -4.09 9.62 -2.16
C GLY A 78 -4.70 9.54 -0.76
N ARG A 79 -6.01 9.27 -0.70
CA ARG A 79 -6.75 9.06 0.55
C ARG A 79 -6.58 7.61 1.00
N PHE A 80 -5.72 7.37 1.97
CA PHE A 80 -5.44 6.05 2.51
C PHE A 80 -4.85 6.23 3.90
N PHE A 81 -5.49 5.66 4.91
CA PHE A 81 -5.13 5.94 6.29
C PHE A 81 -5.36 4.74 7.20
N ALA A 82 -4.74 4.75 8.38
CA ALA A 82 -4.85 3.72 9.42
C ALA A 82 -4.55 2.31 8.90
N SER A 83 -3.65 2.18 7.92
CA SER A 83 -3.37 0.91 7.30
C SER A 83 -2.66 -0.07 8.21
N LYS A 84 -2.94 -1.35 7.98
CA LYS A 84 -2.40 -2.47 8.71
C LYS A 84 -2.12 -3.62 7.76
N SER A 85 -1.03 -4.33 8.02
CA SER A 85 -0.66 -5.50 7.24
C SER A 85 -0.78 -6.79 8.06
N LEU A 86 -1.09 -7.88 7.36
CA LEU A 86 -1.18 -9.22 7.94
C LEU A 86 -0.43 -10.21 7.03
N TYR A 87 0.19 -11.21 7.64
CA TYR A 87 0.80 -12.32 6.92
C TYR A 87 -0.26 -13.40 6.65
N ASP A 88 -0.40 -13.78 5.38
CA ASP A 88 -1.20 -14.91 4.91
C ASP A 88 -0.30 -16.15 4.80
N PRO A 89 -0.38 -17.11 5.73
CA PRO A 89 0.49 -18.29 5.73
C PRO A 89 0.13 -19.30 4.64
N LEU A 90 -1.09 -19.25 4.08
CA LEU A 90 -1.54 -20.18 3.05
C LEU A 90 -0.92 -19.83 1.70
N LYS A 91 -0.91 -18.53 1.36
CA LYS A 91 -0.32 -18.04 0.10
C LYS A 91 1.07 -17.42 0.28
N LYS A 92 1.60 -17.41 1.50
CA LYS A 92 2.93 -16.87 1.85
C LYS A 92 3.13 -15.45 1.34
N ARG A 93 2.15 -14.59 1.58
CA ARG A 93 2.13 -13.19 1.14
C ARG A 93 1.71 -12.28 2.28
N ARG A 94 2.12 -11.02 2.22
CA ARG A 94 1.69 -9.99 3.17
C ARG A 94 0.63 -9.17 2.49
N VAL A 95 -0.50 -8.98 3.17
CA VAL A 95 -1.65 -8.25 2.65
C VAL A 95 -1.88 -7.02 3.51
N THR A 96 -2.09 -5.86 2.88
CA THR A 96 -2.39 -4.59 3.57
C THR A 96 -3.75 -4.05 3.20
N TRP A 97 -4.47 -3.59 4.22
CA TRP A 97 -5.72 -2.84 4.13
C TRP A 97 -5.53 -1.49 4.79
N GLY A 98 -6.24 -0.49 4.30
CA GLY A 98 -6.33 0.85 4.86
C GLY A 98 -7.73 1.42 4.63
N TYR A 99 -8.10 2.32 5.52
CA TYR A 99 -9.34 3.06 5.46
C TYR A 99 -9.25 4.18 4.41
N ILE A 100 -10.32 4.36 3.65
CA ILE A 100 -10.47 5.41 2.65
C ILE A 100 -11.55 6.38 3.11
N ALA A 101 -11.12 7.59 3.47
CA ALA A 101 -12.00 8.65 3.95
C ALA A 101 -12.88 9.22 2.82
N GLU A 102 -14.11 9.56 3.18
CA GLU A 102 -15.09 10.17 2.28
C GLU A 102 -14.66 11.55 1.81
N SER A 103 -14.90 11.82 0.52
CA SER A 103 -14.53 13.08 -0.11
C SER A 103 -15.68 14.08 -0.25
N ASP A 104 -16.90 13.66 0.07
CA ASP A 104 -18.07 14.51 0.12
C ASP A 104 -18.28 15.09 1.54
N SER A 105 -19.45 15.70 1.78
CA SER A 105 -19.75 16.34 3.07
C SER A 105 -20.34 15.36 4.08
N PRO A 106 -20.20 15.61 5.39
CA PRO A 106 -20.84 14.80 6.43
C PRO A 106 -22.38 14.71 6.30
N ASP A 107 -23.03 15.71 5.70
CA ASP A 107 -24.47 15.65 5.41
C ASP A 107 -24.80 14.56 4.37
N GLN A 108 -23.90 14.30 3.41
CA GLN A 108 -24.05 13.19 2.48
C GLN A 108 -23.92 11.85 3.20
N ASP A 109 -22.99 11.72 4.16
CA ASP A 109 -22.85 10.53 5.00
C ASP A 109 -24.17 10.21 5.72
N LEU A 110 -24.76 11.24 6.35
CA LEU A 110 -26.06 11.13 7.03
C LEU A 110 -27.19 10.79 6.06
N SER A 111 -27.21 11.41 4.89
CA SER A 111 -28.24 11.17 3.87
C SER A 111 -28.17 9.77 3.27
N ARG A 112 -26.97 9.23 3.03
CA ARG A 112 -26.78 7.88 2.47
C ARG A 112 -26.77 6.77 3.53
N GLY A 113 -26.57 7.12 4.80
CA GLY A 113 -26.66 6.23 5.95
C GLY A 113 -25.41 5.36 6.17
N TRP A 114 -24.32 5.65 5.47
CA TRP A 114 -23.03 4.96 5.63
C TRP A 114 -21.91 5.92 5.25
N ALA A 115 -20.71 5.66 5.77
CA ALA A 115 -19.52 6.39 5.40
C ALA A 115 -18.33 5.45 5.35
N THR A 116 -17.43 5.76 4.43
CA THR A 116 -16.07 5.24 4.28
C THR A 116 -16.02 3.82 3.77
N ILE A 117 -14.90 3.46 3.14
CA ILE A 117 -14.66 2.12 2.62
C ILE A 117 -13.24 1.66 2.97
N TYR A 118 -12.99 0.36 2.81
CA TYR A 118 -11.63 -0.16 2.71
C TYR A 118 -11.21 -0.27 1.26
N ASN A 119 -9.91 -0.13 0.99
CA ASN A 119 -9.37 -0.47 -0.31
C ASN A 119 -9.55 -1.98 -0.61
N VAL A 120 -9.51 -2.33 -1.90
CA VAL A 120 -9.21 -3.71 -2.30
C VAL A 120 -7.84 -4.06 -1.72
N ALA A 121 -7.79 -5.19 -1.01
CA ALA A 121 -6.59 -5.72 -0.39
C ALA A 121 -5.39 -5.72 -1.36
N ARG A 122 -4.21 -5.31 -0.87
CA ARG A 122 -2.99 -5.28 -1.69
C ARG A 122 -1.91 -6.17 -1.09
N THR A 123 -1.22 -6.94 -1.92
CA THR A 123 0.05 -7.57 -1.51
C THR A 123 1.13 -6.51 -1.34
N VAL A 124 2.06 -6.71 -0.41
CA VAL A 124 3.19 -5.81 -0.17
C VAL A 124 4.49 -6.60 -0.20
N VAL A 125 5.43 -6.18 -1.04
CA VAL A 125 6.78 -6.74 -1.13
C VAL A 125 7.81 -5.62 -1.27
N LEU A 126 9.07 -5.90 -0.95
CA LEU A 126 10.17 -4.99 -1.25
C LEU A 126 10.42 -4.95 -2.76
N ASP A 127 10.55 -3.77 -3.36
CA ASP A 127 11.12 -3.67 -4.70
C ASP A 127 12.59 -4.08 -4.64
N ARG A 128 12.90 -5.30 -5.06
CA ARG A 128 14.27 -5.80 -5.08
C ARG A 128 15.14 -5.15 -6.16
N LYS A 129 14.57 -4.45 -7.14
CA LYS A 129 15.36 -3.75 -8.16
C LYS A 129 16.09 -2.57 -7.58
N THR A 130 15.42 -1.80 -6.72
CA THR A 130 16.00 -0.61 -6.09
C THR A 130 16.35 -0.81 -4.62
N GLY A 131 15.60 -1.66 -3.91
CA GLY A 131 15.75 -1.92 -2.48
C GLY A 131 15.26 -0.79 -1.58
N ILE A 132 14.66 0.28 -2.14
CA ILE A 132 14.34 1.51 -1.39
C ILE A 132 12.85 1.79 -1.27
N HIS A 133 11.98 1.02 -1.91
CA HIS A 133 10.53 1.22 -1.82
C HIS A 133 9.77 -0.11 -1.84
N LEU A 134 8.50 -0.05 -1.44
CA LEU A 134 7.59 -1.19 -1.45
C LEU A 134 6.75 -1.21 -2.73
N LEU A 135 6.49 -2.40 -3.24
CA LEU A 135 5.54 -2.64 -4.32
C LEU A 135 4.22 -3.10 -3.72
N HIS A 136 3.16 -2.39 -4.07
CA HIS A 136 1.79 -2.73 -3.71
C HIS A 136 1.05 -3.20 -4.97
N TRP A 137 0.35 -4.32 -4.88
CA TRP A 137 -0.44 -4.85 -5.99
C TRP A 137 -1.78 -5.41 -5.48
N PRO A 138 -2.93 -5.19 -6.14
CA PRO A 138 -4.18 -5.83 -5.75
C PRO A 138 -4.00 -7.35 -5.62
N VAL A 139 -4.61 -7.95 -4.60
CA VAL A 139 -4.57 -9.40 -4.43
C VAL A 139 -5.18 -10.11 -5.65
N GLU A 140 -4.57 -11.22 -6.07
CA GLU A 140 -4.99 -11.98 -7.27
C GLU A 140 -6.46 -12.42 -7.26
N GLU A 141 -7.08 -12.55 -6.08
CA GLU A 141 -8.50 -12.88 -5.96
C GLU A 141 -9.42 -11.85 -6.61
N ILE A 142 -9.00 -10.58 -6.71
CA ILE A 142 -9.82 -9.57 -7.38
C ILE A 142 -10.03 -9.89 -8.86
N GLU A 143 -9.11 -10.64 -9.47
CA GLU A 143 -9.16 -11.01 -10.87
C GLU A 143 -10.35 -11.94 -11.18
N THR A 144 -10.88 -12.66 -10.19
CA THR A 144 -12.07 -13.51 -10.37
C THR A 144 -13.34 -12.70 -10.63
N LEU A 145 -13.32 -11.39 -10.36
CA LEU A 145 -14.42 -10.48 -10.67
C LEU A 145 -14.38 -9.97 -12.11
N ARG A 146 -13.27 -10.18 -12.83
CA ARG A 146 -13.16 -9.79 -14.24
C ARG A 146 -14.13 -10.62 -15.07
N SER A 147 -14.86 -9.95 -15.95
CA SER A 147 -15.84 -10.58 -16.85
C SER A 147 -15.39 -10.46 -18.30
N LYS A 148 -16.03 -9.62 -19.10
CA LYS A 148 -15.69 -9.40 -20.50
C LYS A 148 -14.49 -8.47 -20.62
N GLY A 149 -13.37 -8.99 -21.12
CA GLY A 149 -12.18 -8.21 -21.46
C GLY A 149 -12.34 -7.48 -22.79
N HIS A 150 -11.73 -6.29 -22.88
CA HIS A 150 -11.54 -5.54 -24.11
C HIS A 150 -10.05 -5.17 -24.22
N GLU A 151 -9.43 -5.52 -25.34
CA GLU A 151 -8.03 -5.21 -25.60
C GLU A 151 -7.94 -4.19 -26.74
N PHE A 152 -7.12 -3.16 -26.55
CA PHE A 152 -6.93 -2.11 -27.53
C PHE A 152 -5.43 -1.95 -27.80
N ASN A 153 -4.98 -2.43 -28.96
CA ASN A 153 -3.58 -2.43 -29.35
C ASN A 153 -3.25 -1.27 -30.29
N ASP A 154 -1.99 -0.83 -30.27
CA ASP A 154 -1.42 0.18 -31.17
C ASP A 154 -2.19 1.52 -31.19
N ILE A 155 -2.77 1.91 -30.05
CA ILE A 155 -3.41 3.23 -29.91
C ILE A 155 -2.33 4.32 -30.00
N LYS A 156 -2.43 5.15 -31.04
CA LYS A 156 -1.57 6.34 -31.20
C LYS A 156 -2.23 7.55 -30.55
N LEU A 157 -1.65 8.03 -29.45
CA LEU A 157 -2.06 9.27 -28.79
C LEU A 157 -1.23 10.44 -29.30
N GLY A 158 -1.90 11.40 -29.95
CA GLY A 158 -1.30 12.68 -30.32
C GLY A 158 -1.38 13.70 -29.18
N PRO A 159 -0.54 14.75 -29.18
CA PRO A 159 -0.65 15.85 -28.22
C PRO A 159 -2.08 16.44 -28.18
N GLY A 160 -2.66 16.52 -26.99
CA GLY A 160 -4.01 17.06 -26.76
C GLY A 160 -5.17 16.20 -27.29
N SER A 161 -4.89 15.00 -27.80
CA SER A 161 -5.93 14.11 -28.31
C SER A 161 -6.64 13.34 -27.18
N MET A 162 -7.90 12.99 -27.43
CA MET A 162 -8.69 12.08 -26.60
C MET A 162 -9.24 10.97 -27.47
N ILE A 163 -9.08 9.71 -27.04
CA ILE A 163 -9.58 8.54 -27.74
C ILE A 163 -10.58 7.82 -26.84
N PRO A 164 -11.89 7.93 -27.10
CA PRO A 164 -12.89 7.19 -26.35
C PRO A 164 -12.79 5.68 -26.62
N LEU A 165 -12.61 4.88 -25.56
CA LEU A 165 -12.60 3.42 -25.66
C LEU A 165 -14.01 2.86 -25.44
N LYS A 166 -14.47 2.02 -26.36
CA LYS A 166 -15.79 1.37 -26.26
C LYS A 166 -15.71 0.14 -25.36
N VAL A 167 -15.91 0.35 -24.06
CA VAL A 167 -15.83 -0.70 -23.02
C VAL A 167 -17.18 -1.10 -22.42
N GLY A 168 -18.29 -0.47 -22.84
CA GLY A 168 -19.61 -0.70 -22.27
C GLY A 168 -19.85 0.11 -20.99
N GLN A 169 -20.34 -0.51 -19.92
CA GLN A 169 -20.57 0.16 -18.63
C GLN A 169 -19.24 0.45 -17.95
N ALA A 170 -18.98 1.72 -17.64
CA ALA A 170 -17.68 2.20 -17.14
C ALA A 170 -17.63 2.49 -15.63
N THR A 171 -18.68 2.14 -14.87
CA THR A 171 -18.76 2.41 -13.43
C THR A 171 -18.00 1.38 -12.58
N GLN A 172 -17.57 0.26 -13.16
CA GLN A 172 -16.78 -0.77 -12.50
C GLN A 172 -15.91 -1.48 -13.54
N LEU A 173 -14.62 -1.13 -13.57
CA LEU A 173 -13.66 -1.64 -14.53
C LEU A 173 -12.33 -1.94 -13.83
N ASP A 174 -11.60 -2.91 -14.37
CA ASP A 174 -10.19 -3.09 -14.10
C ASP A 174 -9.43 -2.79 -15.39
N ILE A 175 -8.54 -1.80 -15.36
CA ILE A 175 -7.81 -1.29 -16.52
C ILE A 175 -6.32 -1.54 -16.28
N VAL A 176 -5.72 -2.31 -17.18
CA VAL A 176 -4.28 -2.61 -17.18
C VAL A 176 -3.67 -1.94 -18.41
N ALA A 177 -2.52 -1.29 -18.24
CA ALA A 177 -1.81 -0.53 -19.26
C ALA A 177 -0.30 -0.82 -19.23
#